data_AF-A0A355TQX2-F1
#
_entry.id   AF-A0A355TQX2-F1
#
_cell.length_a   1.000
_cell.length_b   1.000
_cell.length_c   1.000
_cell.angle_alpha   90.00
_cell.angle_beta   90.00
_cell.angle_gamma   90.00
#
_symmetry.space_group_name_H-M   'P 1'
#
loop_
_entity.id
_entity.type
_entity.pdbx_description
1 polymer ?
#
loop_
_entity_poly.entity_id
_entity_poly.type
_entity_poly.pdbx_seq_one_letter_code
_entity_poly.pdbx_strand_id
1 'polypeptide(L)' 'MQTLYPLTGGYGLRVSTGLFLSRDGVAINKTGITPDIKSASSYSALAEAIAYLKRH' A
#
# COMPACT_ATOMS: atom_id res chain seq x y z
N MET A 1 11.14 -0.93 -0.54
CA MET A 1 12.42 -1.48 -0.06
C MET A 1 13.10 -0.42 0.80
N GLN A 2 13.65 -0.80 1.95
CA GLN A 2 14.36 0.13 2.83
C GLN A 2 15.75 -0.43 3.12
N THR A 3 16.75 0.44 3.11
CA THR A 3 18.14 0.11 3.43
C THR A 3 18.56 0.94 4.62
N LEU A 4 19.21 0.30 5.60
CA LEU A 4 19.80 0.96 6.75
C LEU A 4 21.29 1.21 6.45
N TYR A 5 21.70 2.46 6.50
CA TYR A 5 23.09 2.88 6.41
C TYR A 5 23.60 3.20 7.81
N PRO A 6 24.51 2.40 8.39
CA PRO A 6 25.07 2.69 9.70
C PRO A 6 25.96 3.94 9.64
N LEU A 7 25.94 4.73 10.69
CA LEU A 7 26.81 5.90 10.88
C LEU A 7 27.71 5.68 12.10
N THR A 8 28.80 6.44 12.17
CA THR A 8 29.67 6.49 13.35
C THR A 8 28.89 6.90 14.59
N GLY A 9 29.18 6.27 15.74
CA GLY A 9 28.53 6.59 17.02
C GLY A 9 27.24 5.80 17.31
N GLY A 10 26.93 4.75 16.54
CA GLY A 10 25.78 3.88 16.79
C GLY A 10 24.46 4.36 16.18
N TYR A 11 24.50 5.42 15.37
CA TYR A 11 23.35 5.94 14.63
C TYR A 11 23.17 5.20 13.29
N GLY A 12 22.03 5.44 12.62
CA GLY A 12 21.81 4.95 11.27
C GLY A 12 20.76 5.74 10.49
N LEU A 13 20.90 5.76 9.17
CA LEU A 13 19.95 6.36 8.23
C LEU A 13 19.12 5.25 7.59
N ARG A 14 17.81 5.28 7.80
CA ARG A 14 16.86 4.40 7.11
C ARG A 14 16.33 5.13 5.87
N VAL A 15 16.76 4.69 4.69
CA VAL A 15 16.42 5.34 3.42
C VAL A 15 15.57 4.40 2.58
N SER A 16 14.54 4.96 1.95
CA SER A 16 13.78 4.22 0.92
C SER A 16 14.60 4.18 -0.36
N THR A 17 15.14 3.02 -0.69
CA THR A 17 16.06 2.79 -1.83
C THR A 17 15.37 2.24 -3.07
N GLY A 18 14.08 1.91 -2.98
CA GLY A 18 13.31 1.39 -4.10
C GLY A 18 11.86 1.81 -4.05
N LEU A 19 11.30 2.01 -5.25
CA LEU A 19 9.89 2.30 -5.49
C LEU A 19 9.19 1.03 -5.98
N PHE A 20 8.00 0.77 -5.45
CA PHE A 20 7.10 -0.20 -6.07
C PHE A 20 6.19 0.58 -7.01
N LEU A 21 6.08 0.08 -8.24
CA LEU A 21 5.24 0.66 -9.28
C LEU A 21 4.04 -0.25 -9.53
N SER A 22 2.89 0.33 -9.81
CA SER A 22 1.75 -0.39 -10.39
C SER A 22 2.10 -0.85 -11.81
N ARG A 23 1.21 -1.64 -12.41
CA ARG A 23 1.30 -2.01 -13.83
C ARG A 23 1.41 -0.79 -14.75
N ASP A 24 0.75 0.30 -14.37
CA ASP A 24 0.73 1.55 -15.14
C ASP A 24 1.93 2.47 -14.83
N GLY A 25 2.91 1.99 -14.06
CA GLY A 25 4.11 2.74 -13.71
C GLY A 25 3.92 3.76 -12.59
N VAL A 26 2.77 3.77 -11.90
CA VAL A 26 2.48 4.72 -10.81
C VAL A 26 3.08 4.22 -9.50
N ALA A 27 3.80 5.07 -8.77
CA ALA A 27 4.41 4.70 -7.51
C ALA A 27 3.34 4.50 -6.41
N ILE A 28 3.21 3.26 -5.90
CA ILE A 28 2.19 2.92 -4.89
C ILE A 28 2.58 3.34 -3.47
N ASN A 29 3.87 3.62 -3.24
CA ASN A 29 4.45 3.82 -1.91
C ASN A 29 3.92 5.08 -1.18
N LYS A 30 3.31 6.04 -1.89
CA LYS A 30 2.79 7.29 -1.31
C LYS A 30 1.28 7.43 -1.44
N THR A 31 0.71 6.97 -2.55
CA THR A 31 -0.71 7.12 -2.89
C THR A 31 -1.55 5.91 -2.50
N GLY A 32 -0.93 4.76 -2.22
CA GLY A 32 -1.66 3.51 -2.01
C GLY A 32 -2.33 2.99 -3.28
N ILE A 33 -3.28 2.08 -3.11
CA ILE A 33 -4.11 1.56 -4.20
C ILE A 33 -5.50 2.18 -4.04
N THR A 34 -6.00 2.80 -5.10
CA THR A 34 -7.37 3.33 -5.09
C THR A 34 -8.33 2.18 -5.40
N PRO A 35 -9.31 1.90 -4.52
CA PRO A 35 -10.30 0.86 -4.79
C PRO A 35 -11.31 1.34 -5.83
N ASP A 36 -11.79 0.42 -6.67
CA ASP A 36 -12.84 0.70 -7.66
C ASP A 36 -14.17 1.07 -6.97
N ILE A 37 -14.46 0.40 -5.85
CA ILE A 37 -15.62 0.67 -5.00
C ILE A 37 -15.11 1.20 -3.66
N LYS A 38 -15.38 2.48 -3.36
CA LYS A 38 -15.03 3.09 -2.09
C LYS A 38 -16.00 2.63 -1.01
N SER A 39 -15.52 1.88 -0.03
CA SER A 39 -16.26 1.54 1.19
C SER A 39 -15.39 1.85 2.40
N ALA A 40 -16.00 2.30 3.50
CA ALA A 40 -15.28 2.53 4.74
C ALA A 40 -14.81 1.18 5.30
N SER A 41 -13.55 1.08 5.74
CA SER A 41 -13.01 -0.13 6.36
C SER A 41 -13.80 -0.47 7.63
N SER A 42 -14.78 -1.36 7.47
CA SER A 42 -15.78 -1.69 8.47
C SER A 42 -16.24 -3.14 8.26
N TYR A 43 -16.89 -3.71 9.27
CA TYR A 43 -17.43 -5.07 9.17
C TYR A 43 -18.48 -5.21 8.04
N SER A 44 -19.19 -4.13 7.69
CA SER A 44 -20.16 -4.13 6.59
C SER A 44 -19.51 -4.22 5.22
N ALA A 45 -18.27 -3.74 5.06
CA ALA A 45 -17.53 -3.80 3.79
C ALA A 45 -17.34 -5.25 3.29
N LEU A 46 -17.22 -6.23 4.20
CA LEU A 46 -17.14 -7.64 3.82
C LEU A 46 -18.48 -8.16 3.25
N ALA A 47 -19.59 -7.84 3.91
CA ALA A 47 -20.91 -8.26 3.45
C ALA A 47 -21.25 -7.62 2.10
N GLU A 48 -20.92 -6.34 1.91
CA GLU A 48 -21.07 -5.62 0.64
C GLU A 48 -20.21 -6.25 -0.46
N ALA A 49 -18.95 -6.57 -0.18
CA ALA A 49 -18.06 -7.25 -1.14
C ALA A 49 -18.59 -8.63 -1.55
N ILE A 50 -19.07 -9.44 -0.60
CA ILE A 50 -19.66 -10.75 -0.89
C ILE A 50 -20.94 -10.59 -1.73
N ALA A 51 -21.78 -9.61 -1.42
CA ALA A 51 -23.00 -9.36 -2.18
C ALA A 51 -22.69 -8.92 -3.62
N TYR A 52 -21.68 -8.07 -3.82
CA TYR A 52 -21.20 -7.67 -5.14
C TYR A 52 -20.69 -8.88 -5.95
N LEU A 53 -19.83 -9.70 -5.35
CA LEU A 53 -19.27 -10.90 -5.99
C LEU A 53 -20.30 -11.98 -6.32
N LYS A 54 -21.46 -12.01 -5.67
CA LYS A 54 -22.55 -12.95 -5.99
C LYS A 54 -23.45 -12.49 -7.13
N ARG A 55 -23.44 -11.19 -7.45
CA ARG A 55 -24.28 -10.59 -8.51
C ARG A 55 -23.60 -10.56 -9.87
N HIS A 56 -22.28 -10.75 -9.90
CA HIS A 56 -21.43 -10.75 -11.08
C HIS A 56 -20.67 -12.07 -11.17
#